data_AF-A0A0J5VSH5-F1
#
_entry.id   AF-A0A0J5VSH5-F1
#
_cell.length_a   1.000
_cell.length_b   1.000
_cell.length_c   1.000
_cell.angle_alpha   90.00
_cell.angle_beta   90.00
_cell.angle_gamma   90.00
#
_symmetry.space_group_name_H-M   'P 1'
#
loop_
_entity.id
_entity.type
_entity.pdbx_description
1 polymer ?
#
loop_
_entity_poly.entity_id
_entity_poly.type
_entity_poly.pdbx_seq_one_letter_code
_entity_poly.pdbx_strand_id
1 'polypeptide(L)'
;MRAEVMEHYGLAVPLNQAGYFETAHHQQLMKDIKGAVFEGRLIALCGVVGCGKTVMLRRLQQALEDEKRVTVSKSLAIEKHRIKLATFIAALFYDLSTEKQVRIPTQGEKRERDLRELVRKNKRPVALFV
;
A
#
# COMPACT_ATOMS: atom_id res chain seq x y z
N MET A 1 -11.63 -7.61 -26.25
CA MET A 1 -10.66 -8.13 -27.23
C MET A 1 -11.47 -8.93 -28.25
N ARG A 2 -11.30 -8.70 -29.56
CA ARG A 2 -12.11 -9.41 -30.58
C ARG A 2 -11.64 -10.87 -30.68
N ALA A 3 -12.56 -11.80 -30.95
CA ALA A 3 -12.27 -13.24 -31.03
C ALA A 3 -11.17 -13.55 -32.08
N GLU A 4 -11.21 -12.86 -33.22
CA GLU A 4 -10.20 -12.94 -34.30
C GLU A 4 -8.77 -12.69 -33.82
N VAL A 5 -8.59 -11.74 -32.89
CA VAL A 5 -7.27 -11.42 -32.32
C VAL A 5 -6.82 -12.53 -31.37
N MET A 6 -7.74 -13.09 -30.58
CA MET A 6 -7.39 -14.18 -29.68
C MET A 6 -6.98 -15.44 -30.45
N GLU A 7 -7.70 -15.77 -31.52
CA GLU A 7 -7.39 -16.90 -32.40
C GLU A 7 -6.06 -16.71 -33.13
N HIS A 8 -5.84 -15.53 -33.72
CA HIS A 8 -4.60 -15.24 -34.45
C HIS A 8 -3.35 -15.34 -33.57
N TYR A 9 -3.41 -14.87 -32.32
CA TYR A 9 -2.28 -14.89 -31.39
C TYR A 9 -2.27 -16.12 -30.46
N GLY A 10 -3.21 -17.06 -30.60
CA GLY A 10 -3.31 -18.25 -29.75
C GLY A 10 -3.53 -17.94 -28.26
N LEU A 11 -4.24 -16.85 -27.95
CA LEU A 11 -4.48 -16.44 -26.56
C LEU A 11 -5.60 -17.29 -25.94
N ALA A 12 -5.26 -18.07 -24.92
CA ALA A 12 -6.25 -18.89 -24.20
C ALA A 12 -7.30 -18.05 -23.44
N VAL A 13 -6.91 -16.88 -22.96
CA VAL A 13 -7.79 -15.94 -22.26
C VAL A 13 -7.50 -14.51 -22.71
N PRO A 14 -8.49 -13.59 -22.62
CA PRO A 14 -8.25 -12.18 -22.83
C PRO A 14 -7.16 -11.63 -21.91
N LEU A 15 -6.35 -10.68 -22.37
CA LEU A 15 -5.24 -10.12 -21.58
C LEU A 15 -5.68 -9.48 -20.25
N ASN A 16 -6.89 -8.93 -20.19
CA ASN A 16 -7.46 -8.38 -18.96
C ASN A 16 -7.87 -9.46 -17.94
N GLN A 17 -7.89 -10.73 -18.33
CA GLN A 17 -8.18 -11.90 -17.50
C GLN A 17 -6.95 -12.79 -17.27
N ALA A 18 -5.81 -12.51 -17.92
CA ALA A 18 -4.58 -13.28 -17.81
C ALA A 18 -3.92 -13.22 -16.41
N GLY A 19 -4.44 -12.39 -15.50
CA GLY A 19 -3.94 -12.26 -14.14
C GLY A 19 -2.61 -11.53 -14.06
N TYR A 20 -1.89 -11.74 -12.96
CA TYR A 20 -0.57 -11.13 -12.73
C TYR A 20 0.52 -12.17 -12.98
N PHE A 21 1.46 -11.81 -13.84
CA PHE A 21 2.61 -12.65 -14.15
C PHE A 21 3.78 -12.33 -13.20
N GLU A 22 4.18 -13.31 -12.40
CA GLU A 22 5.30 -13.19 -11.47
C GLU A 22 6.55 -13.87 -12.04
N THR A 23 7.64 -13.12 -12.11
CA THR A 23 8.97 -13.65 -12.39
C THR A 23 9.68 -13.97 -11.08
N ALA A 24 10.73 -14.79 -11.13
CA ALA A 24 11.59 -15.04 -9.97
C ALA A 24 12.14 -13.73 -9.38
N HIS A 25 12.46 -12.75 -10.24
CA HIS A 25 12.89 -11.43 -9.81
C HIS A 25 11.79 -10.67 -9.04
N HIS A 26 10.54 -10.69 -9.53
CA HIS A 26 9.42 -10.06 -8.84
C HIS A 26 9.16 -10.69 -7.47
N GLN A 27 9.28 -12.02 -7.35
CA GLN A 27 9.11 -12.72 -6.08
C GLN A 27 10.17 -12.33 -5.06
N GLN A 28 11.44 -12.24 -5.48
CA GLN A 28 12.52 -11.81 -4.60
C GLN A 28 12.32 -10.36 -4.14
N LEU A 29 11.98 -9.46 -5.06
CA LEU A 29 11.72 -8.06 -4.72
C LEU A 29 10.54 -7.92 -3.75
N MET A 30 9.48 -8.71 -3.92
CA MET A 30 8.34 -8.75 -2.99
C MET A 30 8.78 -9.20 -1.59
N LYS A 31 9.63 -10.23 -1.50
CA LYS A 31 10.18 -10.72 -0.23
C LYS A 31 11.05 -9.67 0.47
N ASP A 32 11.92 -9.00 -0.28
CA ASP A 32 12.82 -7.98 0.26
C ASP A 32 12.05 -6.77 0.77
N ILE A 33 11.05 -6.29 0.02
CA ILE A 33 10.20 -5.17 0.46
C ILE A 33 9.41 -5.57 1.70
N LYS A 34 8.78 -6.76 1.73
CA LYS A 34 8.07 -7.25 2.92
C LYS A 34 8.96 -7.29 4.15
N GLY A 35 10.22 -7.74 4.01
CA GLY A 35 11.20 -7.70 5.09
C GLY A 35 11.47 -6.28 5.59
N ALA A 36 11.73 -5.34 4.67
CA ALA A 36 11.97 -3.94 5.00
C ALA A 36 10.78 -3.23 5.66
N VAL A 37 9.53 -3.64 5.37
CA VAL A 37 8.34 -3.12 6.06
C VAL A 37 8.38 -3.41 7.56
N PHE A 38 8.82 -4.61 7.97
CA PHE A 38 8.91 -4.97 9.40
C PHE A 38 9.99 -4.18 10.15
N GLU A 39 10.98 -3.65 9.43
CA GLU A 39 12.06 -2.84 10.00
C GLU A 39 11.69 -1.35 10.13
N GLY A 40 10.50 -0.94 9.70
CA GLY A 40 10.03 0.44 9.83
C GLY A 40 10.77 1.44 8.93
N ARG A 41 11.28 0.99 7.78
CA ARG A 41 12.04 1.83 6.84
C ARG A 41 11.12 2.63 5.91
N LEU A 42 11.62 3.76 5.42
CA LEU A 42 11.06 4.44 4.25
C LEU A 42 11.52 3.72 2.98
N ILE A 43 10.57 3.20 2.21
CA ILE A 43 10.84 2.40 1.00
C ILE A 43 10.33 3.15 -0.22
N ALA A 44 11.20 3.36 -1.21
CA ALA A 44 10.83 3.95 -2.49
C ALA A 44 10.96 2.90 -3.61
N LEU A 45 9.85 2.65 -4.32
CA LEU A 45 9.85 1.79 -5.51
C LEU A 45 10.06 2.63 -6.77
N CYS A 46 11.24 2.51 -7.38
CA CYS A 46 11.67 3.31 -8.53
C CYS A 46 11.72 2.47 -9.82
N GLY A 47 11.65 3.14 -10.99
CA GLY A 47 11.72 2.48 -12.29
C GLY A 47 11.06 3.29 -13.40
N VAL A 48 11.24 2.86 -14.65
CA VAL A 48 10.70 3.55 -15.84
C VAL A 48 9.16 3.50 -15.91
N VAL A 49 8.54 4.40 -16.66
CA VAL A 49 7.09 4.38 -16.89
C VAL A 49 6.70 3.05 -17.54
N GLY A 50 5.59 2.45 -17.08
CA GLY A 50 5.11 1.18 -17.62
C GLY A 50 5.79 -0.09 -17.08
N CYS A 51 6.83 -0.02 -16.24
CA CYS A 51 7.49 -1.22 -15.70
C CYS A 51 6.69 -1.96 -14.60
N GLY A 52 5.46 -1.55 -14.30
CA GLY A 52 4.59 -2.26 -13.36
C GLY A 52 4.68 -1.83 -11.89
N LYS A 53 5.35 -0.72 -11.54
CA LYS A 53 5.44 -0.22 -10.14
C LYS A 53 4.10 -0.17 -9.42
N THR A 54 3.09 0.47 -10.03
CA THR A 54 1.76 0.60 -9.43
C THR A 54 1.05 -0.74 -9.27
N VAL A 55 1.25 -1.65 -10.22
CA VAL A 55 0.69 -3.01 -10.16
C VAL A 55 1.34 -3.78 -9.02
N MET A 56 2.66 -3.70 -8.89
CA MET A 56 3.41 -4.33 -7.81
C MET A 56 3.03 -3.77 -6.44
N LEU A 57 2.91 -2.45 -6.28
CA LEU A 57 2.49 -1.82 -5.02
C LEU A 57 1.09 -2.29 -4.59
N ARG A 58 0.14 -2.41 -5.52
CA ARG A 58 -1.20 -2.96 -5.21
C ARG A 58 -1.13 -4.42 -4.78
N ARG A 59 -0.31 -5.23 -5.44
CA ARG A 59 -0.06 -6.64 -5.06
C ARG A 59 0.55 -6.75 -3.67
N LEU A 60 1.52 -5.90 -3.35
CA LEU A 60 2.14 -5.85 -2.03
C LEU A 60 1.13 -5.47 -0.94
N GLN A 61 0.29 -4.45 -1.18
CA GLN A 61 -0.80 -4.08 -0.27
C GLN A 61 -1.72 -5.26 0.01
N GLN A 62 -2.23 -5.91 -1.04
CA GLN A 62 -3.11 -7.08 -0.90
C GLN A 62 -2.44 -8.21 -0.11
N ALA A 63 -1.19 -8.52 -0.43
CA ALA A 63 -0.47 -9.59 0.25
C ALA A 63 -0.25 -9.29 1.75
N LEU A 64 0.02 -8.03 2.11
CA LEU A 64 0.14 -7.62 3.52
C LEU A 64 -1.21 -7.64 4.25
N GLU A 65 -2.29 -7.24 3.58
CA GLU A 65 -3.66 -7.33 4.11
C GLU A 65 -4.07 -8.79 4.36
N ASP A 66 -3.78 -9.69 3.42
CA ASP A 66 -4.10 -11.12 3.50
C ASP A 66 -3.32 -11.82 4.63
N GLU A 67 -2.04 -11.47 4.80
CA GLU A 67 -1.20 -12.01 5.88
C GLU A 67 -1.65 -11.54 7.28
N LYS A 68 -2.35 -10.40 7.38
CA LYS A 68 -2.83 -9.79 8.65
C LYS A 68 -1.74 -9.54 9.70
N ARG A 69 -0.46 -9.58 9.30
CA ARG A 69 0.69 -9.33 10.18
C ARG A 69 1.04 -7.85 10.31
N VAL A 70 0.64 -7.05 9.33
CA VAL A 70 0.90 -5.61 9.23
C VAL A 70 -0.44 -4.90 9.02
N THR A 71 -0.64 -3.76 9.69
CA THR A 71 -1.77 -2.88 9.39
C THR A 71 -1.42 -2.04 8.16
N VAL A 72 -2.14 -2.28 7.07
CA VAL A 72 -1.99 -1.50 5.83
C VAL A 72 -2.82 -0.22 5.95
N SER A 73 -2.16 0.92 5.87
CA SER A 73 -2.77 2.25 5.89
C SER A 73 -2.56 2.95 4.55
N LYS A 74 -3.55 3.74 4.11
CA LYS A 74 -3.47 4.48 2.85
C LYS A 74 -4.16 5.83 2.94
N SER A 75 -3.59 6.84 2.30
CA SER A 75 -4.28 8.11 2.13
C SER A 75 -5.40 7.98 1.09
N LEU A 76 -6.64 8.25 1.50
CA LEU A 76 -7.80 8.32 0.60
C LEU A 76 -8.03 9.73 0.03
N ALA A 77 -7.04 10.63 0.12
CA ALA A 77 -7.16 12.00 -0.33
C ALA A 77 -7.42 12.09 -1.85
N ILE A 78 -8.45 12.85 -2.22
CA ILE A 78 -8.85 13.09 -3.62
C ILE A 78 -7.87 14.07 -4.30
N GLU A 79 -7.49 15.14 -3.61
CA GLU A 79 -6.56 16.16 -4.13
C GLU A 79 -5.09 15.72 -4.02
N LYS A 80 -4.66 14.87 -4.97
CA LYS A 80 -3.30 14.31 -4.96
C LYS A 80 -2.18 15.34 -5.09
N HIS A 81 -2.47 16.50 -5.68
CA HIS A 81 -1.49 17.57 -5.92
C HIS A 81 -1.22 18.44 -4.68
N ARG A 82 -2.00 18.28 -3.61
CA ARG A 82 -1.93 19.11 -2.39
C ARG A 82 -1.78 18.29 -1.11
N ILE A 83 -1.28 17.06 -1.23
CA ILE A 83 -1.08 16.20 -0.07
C ILE A 83 0.04 16.76 0.80
N LYS A 84 -0.32 17.12 2.04
CA LYS A 84 0.63 17.51 3.11
C LYS A 84 0.88 16.34 4.05
N LEU A 85 1.97 16.39 4.81
CA LEU A 85 2.26 15.41 5.88
C LEU A 85 1.09 15.22 6.85
N ALA A 86 0.36 16.31 7.15
CA ALA A 86 -0.83 16.26 8.00
C ALA A 86 -1.93 15.34 7.45
N THR A 87 -2.03 15.18 6.12
CA THR A 87 -2.98 14.26 5.46
C THR A 87 -2.63 12.81 5.74
N PHE A 88 -1.34 12.47 5.68
CA PHE A 88 -0.85 11.13 6.00
C PHE A 88 -1.03 10.80 7.48
N ILE A 89 -0.73 11.75 8.35
CA ILE A 89 -0.98 11.61 9.79
C ILE A 89 -2.48 11.37 10.02
N ALA A 90 -3.36 12.17 9.40
CA ALA A 90 -4.79 11.98 9.53
C ALA A 90 -5.25 10.59 9.06
N ALA A 91 -4.76 10.12 7.91
CA ALA A 91 -5.05 8.77 7.42
C ALA A 91 -4.66 7.69 8.44
N LEU A 92 -3.47 7.80 9.05
CA LEU A 92 -3.04 6.89 10.12
C LEU A 92 -3.97 6.94 11.34
N PHE A 93 -4.43 8.12 11.76
CA PHE A 93 -5.40 8.23 12.86
C PHE A 93 -6.72 7.53 12.52
N TYR A 94 -7.22 7.69 11.30
CA TYR A 94 -8.47 7.02 10.88
C TYR A 94 -8.30 5.50 10.78
N ASP A 95 -7.17 5.02 10.25
CA ASP A 95 -6.94 3.59 10.05
C ASP A 95 -6.56 2.86 11.35
N LEU A 96 -5.94 3.54 12.32
CA LEU A 96 -5.46 2.94 13.57
C LEU A 96 -6.41 3.13 14.75
N SER A 97 -7.28 4.14 14.72
CA SER A 97 -8.23 4.39 15.80
C SER A 97 -9.36 3.37 15.77
N THR A 98 -9.67 2.80 16.93
CA THR A 98 -10.83 1.91 17.13
C THR A 98 -12.08 2.68 17.54
N GLU A 99 -12.00 4.01 17.67
CA GLU A 99 -13.10 4.86 18.13
C GLU A 99 -14.04 5.25 16.99
N LYS A 100 -15.35 5.32 17.27
CA LYS A 100 -16.36 5.75 16.29
C LYS A 100 -16.18 7.20 15.84
N GLN A 101 -15.60 8.05 16.68
CA GLN A 101 -15.23 9.42 16.34
C GLN A 101 -13.74 9.60 16.55
N VAL A 102 -13.00 9.69 15.44
CA VAL A 102 -11.55 9.88 15.48
C VAL A 102 -11.24 11.33 15.79
N ARG A 103 -10.61 11.58 16.94
CA ARG A 103 -10.22 12.92 17.37
C ARG A 103 -8.73 13.16 17.10
N ILE A 104 -8.44 14.07 16.17
CA ILE A 104 -7.06 14.41 15.80
C ILE A 104 -6.69 15.75 16.44
N PRO A 105 -5.67 15.81 17.33
CA PRO A 105 -5.25 17.06 17.94
C PRO A 105 -4.75 18.09 16.92
N THR A 106 -5.09 19.37 17.11
CA THR A 106 -4.59 20.47 16.27
C THR A 106 -3.13 20.83 16.60
N GLN A 107 -2.71 20.69 17.85
CA GLN A 107 -1.32 20.88 18.29
C GLN A 107 -0.41 19.77 17.73
N GLY A 108 0.63 20.14 17.00
CA GLY A 108 1.49 19.19 16.27
C GLY A 108 2.19 18.17 17.18
N GLU A 109 2.82 18.64 18.25
CA GLU A 109 3.55 17.80 19.21
C GLU A 109 2.63 16.73 19.84
N LYS A 110 1.46 17.16 20.33
CA LYS A 110 0.47 16.26 20.91
C LYS A 110 -0.04 15.24 19.89
N ARG A 111 -0.27 15.67 18.65
CA ARG A 111 -0.71 14.79 17.57
C ARG A 111 0.30 13.68 17.28
N GLU A 112 1.59 14.00 17.26
CA GLU A 112 2.65 13.00 17.04
C GLU A 112 2.77 12.03 18.22
N ARG A 113 2.63 12.50 19.46
CA ARG A 113 2.60 11.63 20.65
C ARG A 113 1.41 10.69 20.64
N ASP A 114 0.21 11.21 20.41
CA ASP A 114 -1.03 10.43 20.38
C ASP A 114 -0.97 9.38 19.26
N LEU A 115 -0.41 9.72 18.09
CA LEU A 115 -0.18 8.76 17.02
C LEU A 115 0.77 7.63 17.44
N ARG A 116 1.87 7.98 18.12
CA ARG A 116 2.82 6.97 18.63
C ARG A 116 2.14 6.03 19.62
N GLU A 117 1.25 6.52 20.45
CA GLU A 117 0.46 5.68 21.36
C GLU A 117 -0.53 4.77 20.61
N LEU A 118 -1.20 5.28 19.57
CA LEU A 118 -2.10 4.47 18.74
C LEU A 118 -1.36 3.31 18.04
N VAL A 119 -0.16 3.59 17.51
CA VAL A 119 0.69 2.55 16.91
C VAL A 119 1.09 1.50 17.95
N ARG A 120 1.49 1.93 19.16
CA ARG A 120 1.82 1.01 20.26
C ARG A 120 0.63 0.16 20.70
N LYS A 121 -0.57 0.72 20.75
CA LYS A 121 -1.81 0.00 21.13
C LYS A 121 -2.20 -1.06 20.10
N ASN A 122 -1.97 -0.82 18.80
CA ASN A 122 -2.33 -1.75 17.72
C ASN A 122 -1.48 -3.04 17.70
N LYS A 123 -0.35 -3.10 18.42
CA LYS A 123 0.56 -4.27 18.53
C LYS A 123 1.05 -4.88 17.20
N ARG A 124 0.78 -4.23 16.06
CA ARG A 124 1.18 -4.64 14.72
C ARG A 124 1.97 -3.51 14.05
N PRO A 125 3.01 -3.82 13.26
CA PRO A 125 3.64 -2.83 12.40
C PRO A 125 2.61 -2.17 11.48
N VAL A 126 2.82 -0.90 11.16
CA VAL A 126 1.94 -0.15 10.27
C VAL A 126 2.71 0.20 9.01
N ALA A 127 2.16 -0.17 7.85
CA ALA A 127 2.70 0.20 6.55
C ALA A 127 1.80 1.24 5.90
N LEU A 128 2.29 2.48 5.81
CA LEU A 128 1.60 3.56 5.09
C LEU A 128 2.01 3.55 3.62
N PHE A 129 1.04 3.39 2.74
CA PHE A 129 1.22 3.49 1.30
C PHE A 129 0.83 4.88 0.79
N VAL A 130 1.70 5.46 -0.04
CA VAL A 130 1.59 6.80 -0.62
C VAL A 130 1.46 6.72 -2.13
#